data_AF-A0A1I5VG83-F1
#
_entry.id   AF-A0A1I5VG83-F1
#
_cell.length_a   1.000
_cell.length_b   1.000
_cell.length_c   1.000
_cell.angle_alpha   90.00
_cell.angle_beta   90.00
_cell.angle_gamma   90.00
#
_symmetry.space_group_name_H-M   'P 1'
#
loop_
_entity.id
_entity.type
_entity.pdbx_description
1 polymer ?
#
loop_
_entity_poly.entity_id
_entity_poly.type
_entity_poly.pdbx_seq_one_letter_code
_entity_poly.pdbx_strand_id
1 'polypeptide(L)'
;MKKLIAALFLISILASCQSKTNQYQTGTYLSDADRDSLLTNIITFIYLKAPYANNKNRFEPQFRSFYVKNLPSFYLENYYPAPDGTNYFFVIRPVGNGLKYRRGVLGKFKLKQGSLMPEEFEEIVNTPHLEEEVLRERGRYLFQELVKNGNLDKELSMKHYVEWPDSSLVYDRKINEWVSTRKY
;
A
#
# COMPACT_ATOMS: atom_id res chain seq x y z
N MET A 1 35.41 -34.85 22.03
CA MET A 1 34.43 -33.80 22.44
C MET A 1 34.69 -32.42 21.80
N LYS A 2 35.95 -31.93 21.71
CA LYS A 2 36.26 -30.62 21.09
C LYS A 2 35.97 -30.49 19.59
N LYS A 3 35.93 -31.60 18.83
CA LYS A 3 35.64 -31.58 17.38
C LYS A 3 34.14 -31.61 17.03
N LEU A 4 33.26 -31.99 17.96
CA LEU A 4 31.80 -32.00 17.73
C LEU A 4 31.16 -30.62 18.00
N ILE A 5 31.79 -29.79 18.84
CA ILE A 5 31.29 -28.45 19.16
C ILE A 5 31.51 -27.48 17.99
N ALA A 6 32.59 -27.67 17.21
CA ALA A 6 32.89 -26.84 16.04
C ALA A 6 31.91 -27.07 14.87
N ALA A 7 31.30 -28.25 14.76
CA ALA A 7 30.32 -28.56 13.72
C ALA A 7 28.93 -27.95 14.00
N LEU A 8 28.58 -27.71 15.27
CA LEU A 8 27.30 -27.10 15.65
C LEU A 8 27.27 -25.58 15.43
N PHE A 9 28.43 -24.92 15.44
CA PHE A 9 28.56 -23.48 15.20
C PHE A 9 28.59 -23.10 13.71
N LEU A 10 28.87 -24.06 12.81
CA LEU A 10 28.89 -23.82 11.36
C LEU A 10 27.50 -23.90 10.71
N ILE A 11 26.57 -24.64 11.33
CA ILE A 11 25.21 -24.82 10.81
C ILE A 11 24.30 -23.62 11.14
N SER A 12 24.63 -22.85 12.17
CA SER A 12 23.86 -21.67 12.60
C SER A 12 24.09 -20.42 11.75
N ILE A 13 25.10 -20.41 10.86
CA ILE A 13 25.43 -19.25 10.01
C ILE A 13 24.65 -19.28 8.68
N LEU A 14 24.13 -20.45 8.27
CA LEU A 14 23.42 -20.61 6.99
C LEU A 14 21.92 -20.29 7.05
N ALA A 15 21.35 -20.07 8.23
CA ALA A 15 19.94 -19.70 8.39
C ALA A 15 19.67 -18.18 8.28
N SER A 16 20.70 -17.33 8.20
CA SER A 16 20.55 -15.87 8.26
C SER A 16 20.38 -15.16 6.91
N CYS A 17 20.12 -15.89 5.82
CA CYS A 17 19.94 -15.30 4.49
C CYS A 17 18.62 -15.72 3.84
N GLN A 18 17.49 -15.51 4.53
CA GLN A 18 16.27 -15.24 3.78
C GLN A 18 16.42 -13.84 3.19
N SER A 19 16.53 -13.75 1.85
CA SER A 19 16.63 -12.48 1.15
C SER A 19 15.55 -11.51 1.65
N LYS A 20 15.95 -10.29 2.04
CA LYS A 20 15.05 -9.18 2.43
C LYS A 20 13.91 -8.95 1.44
N THR A 21 14.00 -9.48 0.22
CA THR A 21 12.98 -9.50 -0.83
C THR A 21 11.62 -10.06 -0.38
N ASN A 22 11.57 -11.02 0.56
CA ASN A 22 10.29 -11.61 0.98
C ASN A 22 9.60 -10.86 2.13
N GLN A 23 10.27 -9.94 2.83
CA GLN A 23 9.73 -9.37 4.07
C GLN A 23 8.51 -8.45 3.86
N TYR A 24 8.24 -8.01 2.62
CA TYR A 24 7.12 -7.13 2.29
C TYR A 24 6.08 -7.81 1.40
N GLN A 25 6.20 -9.12 1.21
CA GLN A 25 5.19 -9.89 0.50
C GLN A 25 3.94 -10.00 1.37
N THR A 26 2.78 -9.80 0.76
CA THR A 26 1.51 -9.76 1.51
C THR A 26 1.18 -11.09 2.20
N GLY A 27 1.51 -12.21 1.55
CA GLY A 27 1.34 -13.56 2.09
C GLY A 27 2.20 -13.86 3.33
N THR A 28 3.17 -13.02 3.67
CA THR A 28 3.92 -13.13 4.93
C THR A 28 3.06 -12.76 6.15
N TYR A 29 2.04 -11.92 5.97
CA TYR A 29 1.27 -11.33 7.07
C TYR A 29 -0.22 -11.59 7.00
N LEU A 30 -0.75 -11.89 5.81
CA LEU A 30 -2.18 -11.99 5.56
C LEU A 30 -2.49 -13.31 4.88
N SER A 31 -3.58 -13.96 5.30
CA SER A 31 -4.21 -15.00 4.49
C SER A 31 -4.78 -14.39 3.21
N ASP A 32 -5.10 -15.21 2.20
CA ASP A 32 -5.74 -14.72 0.98
C ASP A 32 -7.07 -14.03 1.28
N ALA A 33 -7.88 -14.58 2.19
CA ALA A 33 -9.16 -14.01 2.60
C ALA A 33 -9.01 -12.68 3.34
N ASP A 34 -7.99 -12.56 4.20
CA ASP A 34 -7.68 -11.31 4.91
C ASP A 34 -7.12 -10.26 3.96
N ARG A 35 -6.26 -10.66 3.02
CA ARG A 35 -5.72 -9.77 1.98
C ARG A 35 -6.85 -9.19 1.14
N ASP A 36 -7.78 -10.01 0.68
CA ASP A 36 -8.91 -9.57 -0.13
C ASP A 36 -9.84 -8.65 0.65
N SER A 37 -10.06 -8.96 1.93
CA SER A 37 -10.88 -8.15 2.83
C SER A 37 -10.25 -6.79 3.11
N LEU A 38 -8.94 -6.75 3.42
CA LEU A 38 -8.18 -5.53 3.64
C LEU A 38 -8.10 -4.69 2.36
N LEU A 39 -7.77 -5.31 1.22
CA LEU A 39 -7.67 -4.61 -0.06
C LEU A 39 -9.03 -4.03 -0.46
N THR A 40 -10.14 -4.73 -0.23
CA THR A 40 -11.48 -4.16 -0.44
C THR A 40 -11.71 -2.89 0.38
N ASN A 41 -11.27 -2.87 1.64
CA ASN A 41 -11.38 -1.69 2.49
C ASN A 41 -10.48 -0.55 1.96
N ILE A 42 -9.23 -0.85 1.55
CA ILE A 42 -8.33 0.15 0.95
C ILE A 42 -8.92 0.72 -0.35
N ILE A 43 -9.46 -0.13 -1.24
CA ILE A 43 -10.15 0.29 -2.48
C ILE A 43 -11.25 1.30 -2.18
N THR A 44 -11.98 1.13 -1.07
CA THR A 44 -13.05 2.05 -0.66
C THR A 44 -12.52 3.47 -0.36
N PHE A 45 -11.27 3.60 0.10
CA PHE A 45 -10.61 4.90 0.28
C PHE A 45 -10.10 5.46 -1.05
N ILE A 46 -9.43 4.63 -1.85
CA ILE A 46 -8.55 5.09 -2.94
C ILE A 46 -9.18 5.05 -4.34
N TYR A 47 -10.41 4.56 -4.48
CA TYR A 47 -11.07 4.40 -5.78
C TYR A 47 -12.32 5.26 -5.92
N LEU A 48 -12.98 5.17 -7.09
CA LEU A 48 -14.29 5.74 -7.30
C LEU A 48 -15.25 5.26 -6.22
N LYS A 49 -16.05 6.18 -5.69
CA LYS A 49 -17.13 5.82 -4.78
C LYS A 49 -18.17 5.00 -5.52
N ALA A 50 -18.77 4.04 -4.83
CA ALA A 50 -19.96 3.37 -5.34
C ALA A 50 -21.05 4.39 -5.72
N PRO A 51 -21.92 4.09 -6.69
CA PRO A 51 -23.07 4.93 -6.99
C PRO A 51 -23.87 5.27 -5.72
N TYR A 52 -24.23 6.54 -5.56
CA TYR A 52 -24.92 7.10 -4.37
C TYR A 52 -24.11 7.13 -3.07
N ALA A 53 -22.87 6.65 -3.07
CA ALA A 53 -21.97 6.82 -1.94
C ALA A 53 -21.30 8.21 -1.95
N ASN A 54 -20.96 8.67 -0.76
CA ASN A 54 -20.22 9.89 -0.45
C ASN A 54 -19.19 9.61 0.66
N ASN A 55 -18.41 10.62 1.05
CA ASN A 55 -17.34 10.44 2.04
C ASN A 55 -17.84 9.94 3.41
N LYS A 56 -19.11 10.18 3.76
CA LYS A 56 -19.70 9.78 5.05
C LYS A 56 -20.19 8.34 5.06
N ASN A 57 -20.72 7.85 3.94
CA ASN A 57 -21.42 6.56 3.89
C ASN A 57 -20.74 5.49 3.03
N ARG A 58 -19.63 5.78 2.33
CA ARG A 58 -18.97 4.83 1.41
C ARG A 58 -18.54 3.49 2.01
N PHE A 59 -18.45 3.40 3.35
CA PHE A 59 -18.13 2.16 4.08
C PHE A 59 -19.36 1.37 4.55
N GLU A 60 -20.58 1.85 4.28
CA GLU A 60 -21.80 1.11 4.63
C GLU A 60 -21.88 -0.22 3.86
N PRO A 61 -22.40 -1.30 4.48
CA PRO A 61 -22.38 -2.64 3.90
C PRO A 61 -22.99 -2.75 2.50
N GLN A 62 -24.01 -1.94 2.21
CA GLN A 62 -24.70 -1.91 0.91
C GLN A 62 -23.78 -1.56 -0.27
N PHE A 63 -22.68 -0.84 -0.03
CA PHE A 63 -21.72 -0.46 -1.08
C PHE A 63 -20.59 -1.47 -1.25
N ARG A 64 -20.44 -2.45 -0.34
CA ARG A 64 -19.30 -3.38 -0.36
C ARG A 64 -19.23 -4.19 -1.66
N SER A 65 -20.37 -4.61 -2.20
CA SER A 65 -20.44 -5.38 -3.44
C SER A 65 -19.82 -4.65 -4.64
N PHE A 66 -19.93 -3.31 -4.68
CA PHE A 66 -19.30 -2.50 -5.71
C PHE A 66 -17.77 -2.60 -5.64
N TYR A 67 -17.18 -2.50 -4.47
CA TYR A 67 -15.72 -2.57 -4.31
C TYR A 67 -15.20 -3.99 -4.52
N VAL A 68 -15.89 -5.02 -4.00
CA VAL A 68 -15.54 -6.43 -4.23
C VAL A 68 -15.54 -6.77 -5.71
N LYS A 69 -16.54 -6.28 -6.48
CA LYS A 69 -16.59 -6.48 -7.93
C LYS A 69 -15.35 -5.92 -8.65
N ASN A 70 -14.74 -4.87 -8.12
CA ASN A 70 -13.55 -4.23 -8.69
C ASN A 70 -12.24 -4.83 -8.18
N LEU A 71 -12.26 -5.64 -7.10
CA LEU A 71 -11.08 -6.25 -6.48
C LEU A 71 -10.11 -6.91 -7.48
N PRO A 72 -10.55 -7.68 -8.50
CA PRO A 72 -9.64 -8.34 -9.43
C PRO A 72 -8.74 -7.40 -10.25
N SER A 73 -9.09 -6.11 -10.30
CA SER A 73 -8.31 -5.09 -11.02
C SER A 73 -7.20 -4.47 -10.18
N PHE A 74 -7.10 -4.81 -8.90
CA PHE A 74 -6.15 -4.23 -7.94
C PHE A 74 -5.18 -5.28 -7.41
N TYR A 75 -4.00 -4.81 -7.01
CA TYR A 75 -3.00 -5.64 -6.34
C TYR A 75 -2.54 -4.93 -5.07
N LEU A 76 -2.67 -5.58 -3.90
CA LEU A 76 -1.88 -5.20 -2.73
C LEU A 76 -0.48 -5.78 -2.97
N GLU A 77 0.41 -4.95 -3.49
CA GLU A 77 1.71 -5.40 -3.98
C GLU A 77 2.71 -5.59 -2.83
N ASN A 78 2.77 -4.62 -1.93
CA ASN A 78 3.57 -4.73 -0.72
C ASN A 78 2.77 -4.32 0.51
N TYR A 79 3.05 -4.99 1.61
CA TYR A 79 2.42 -4.75 2.89
C TYR A 79 3.41 -4.98 4.03
N TYR A 80 3.38 -4.10 5.03
CA TYR A 80 4.20 -4.23 6.21
C TYR A 80 3.47 -3.72 7.46
N PRO A 81 3.07 -4.61 8.39
CA PRO A 81 2.60 -4.23 9.71
C PRO A 81 3.80 -3.97 10.64
N ALA A 82 4.12 -2.70 10.88
CA ALA A 82 5.23 -2.30 11.74
C ALA A 82 4.91 -2.54 13.23
N PRO A 83 5.93 -2.75 14.09
CA PRO A 83 5.75 -3.04 15.51
C PRO A 83 5.01 -1.94 16.31
N ASP A 84 5.01 -0.70 15.83
CA ASP A 84 4.31 0.44 16.42
C ASP A 84 2.80 0.47 16.04
N GLY A 85 2.32 -0.56 15.34
CA GLY A 85 0.96 -0.69 14.84
C GLY A 85 0.70 0.06 13.53
N THR A 86 1.69 0.75 12.96
CA THR A 86 1.56 1.39 11.64
C THR A 86 1.58 0.32 10.55
N ASN A 87 0.60 0.34 9.66
CA ASN A 87 0.54 -0.56 8.52
C ASN A 87 0.86 0.24 7.27
N TYR A 88 1.93 -0.14 6.58
CA TYR A 88 2.33 0.46 5.31
C TYR A 88 1.79 -0.39 4.17
N PHE A 89 1.29 0.28 3.14
CA PHE A 89 0.79 -0.39 1.94
C PHE A 89 1.35 0.22 0.66
N PHE A 90 1.48 -0.64 -0.35
CA PHE A 90 1.61 -0.26 -1.75
C PHE A 90 0.55 -1.02 -2.55
N VAL A 91 -0.39 -0.28 -3.13
CA VAL A 91 -1.44 -0.82 -3.99
C VAL A 91 -1.23 -0.38 -5.43
N ILE A 92 -1.39 -1.30 -6.37
CA ILE A 92 -1.48 -1.03 -7.80
C ILE A 92 -2.96 -1.03 -8.19
N ARG A 93 -3.42 0.06 -8.82
CA ARG A 93 -4.80 0.25 -9.27
C ARG A 93 -4.91 0.56 -10.77
N PRO A 94 -6.07 0.29 -11.41
CA PRO A 94 -6.29 0.64 -12.81
C PRO A 94 -6.38 2.17 -13.01
N VAL A 95 -6.08 2.59 -14.23
CA VAL A 95 -6.21 3.97 -14.71
C VAL A 95 -7.28 4.00 -15.81
N GLY A 96 -8.43 4.59 -15.49
CA GLY A 96 -9.59 4.58 -16.40
C GLY A 96 -9.96 3.16 -16.83
N ASN A 97 -10.32 3.00 -18.11
CA ASN A 97 -10.67 1.71 -18.70
C ASN A 97 -9.47 1.01 -19.40
N GLY A 98 -8.26 1.55 -19.28
CA GLY A 98 -7.07 1.03 -19.95
C GLY A 98 -6.41 -0.12 -19.19
N LEU A 99 -5.90 -1.11 -19.92
CA LEU A 99 -5.10 -2.21 -19.34
C LEU A 99 -3.59 -1.94 -19.37
N LYS A 100 -3.14 -1.01 -20.22
CA LYS A 100 -1.71 -0.76 -20.47
C LYS A 100 -1.01 -0.08 -19.30
N TYR A 101 -1.65 0.95 -18.73
CA TYR A 101 -1.06 1.77 -17.68
C TYR A 101 -1.80 1.59 -16.36
N ARG A 102 -1.02 1.59 -15.28
CA ARG A 102 -1.48 1.46 -13.90
C ARG A 102 -0.96 2.62 -13.07
N ARG A 103 -1.53 2.79 -11.89
CA ARG A 103 -1.07 3.77 -10.89
C ARG A 103 -0.75 3.06 -9.59
N GLY A 104 0.35 3.43 -8.97
CA GLY A 104 0.73 3.02 -7.63
C GLY A 104 0.22 4.01 -6.61
N VAL A 105 -0.32 3.50 -5.51
CA VAL A 105 -0.75 4.27 -4.35
C VAL A 105 -0.01 3.73 -3.15
N LEU A 106 0.78 4.59 -2.50
CA LEU A 106 1.53 4.24 -1.29
C LEU A 106 1.03 5.07 -0.13
N GLY A 107 0.99 4.44 1.04
CA GLY A 107 0.45 5.11 2.20
C GLY A 107 0.58 4.29 3.47
N LYS A 108 -0.13 4.74 4.49
CA LYS A 108 -0.16 4.09 5.80
C LYS A 108 -1.51 4.24 6.48
N PHE A 109 -1.75 3.38 7.46
CA PHE A 109 -2.92 3.44 8.33
C PHE A 109 -2.65 2.70 9.65
N LYS A 110 -3.54 2.89 10.62
CA LYS A 110 -3.71 1.98 11.76
C LYS A 110 -4.87 1.03 11.49
N LEU A 111 -4.86 -0.16 12.05
CA LEU A 111 -6.01 -1.06 11.99
C LEU A 111 -6.91 -0.80 13.18
N LYS A 112 -8.20 -0.59 12.92
CA LYS A 112 -9.21 -0.60 13.99
C LYS A 112 -9.13 -1.94 14.72
N GLN A 113 -9.01 -1.87 16.04
CA GLN A 113 -8.78 -3.03 16.90
C GLN A 113 -9.71 -4.21 16.58
N GLY A 114 -9.11 -5.39 16.38
CA GLY A 114 -9.83 -6.63 16.09
C GLY A 114 -10.47 -6.70 14.71
N SER A 115 -10.09 -5.83 13.76
CA SER A 115 -10.65 -5.81 12.42
C SER A 115 -9.60 -5.50 11.35
N LEU A 116 -9.95 -5.75 10.08
CA LEU A 116 -9.17 -5.35 8.90
C LEU A 116 -9.55 -3.97 8.37
N MET A 117 -10.28 -3.16 9.15
CA MET A 117 -10.69 -1.83 8.73
C MET A 117 -9.58 -0.82 9.03
N PRO A 118 -9.04 -0.11 8.01
CA PRO A 118 -8.13 0.99 8.24
C PRO A 118 -8.80 2.14 9.00
N GLU A 119 -8.04 2.73 9.93
CA GLU A 119 -8.28 4.02 10.57
C GLU A 119 -7.02 4.87 10.43
N GLU A 120 -7.14 6.20 10.59
CA GLU A 120 -6.03 7.14 10.35
C GLU A 120 -5.38 6.93 8.97
N PHE A 121 -6.21 6.63 7.96
CA PHE A 121 -5.76 6.29 6.63
C PHE A 121 -5.13 7.50 5.93
N GLU A 122 -4.00 7.27 5.28
CA GLU A 122 -3.29 8.30 4.53
C GLU A 122 -2.72 7.73 3.23
N GLU A 123 -3.06 8.33 2.10
CA GLU A 123 -2.26 8.22 0.88
C GLU A 123 -1.10 9.23 0.98
N ILE A 124 0.12 8.73 0.91
CA ILE A 124 1.34 9.55 1.02
C ILE A 124 1.80 9.98 -0.37
N VAL A 125 1.79 9.06 -1.34
CA VAL A 125 2.12 9.37 -2.74
C VAL A 125 1.27 8.57 -3.72
N ASN A 126 1.07 9.14 -4.90
CA ASN A 126 0.63 8.43 -6.09
C ASN A 126 1.72 8.52 -7.16
N THR A 127 2.03 7.40 -7.82
CA THR A 127 2.98 7.37 -8.94
C THR A 127 2.34 7.94 -10.21
N PRO A 128 3.13 8.32 -11.23
CA PRO A 128 2.60 8.52 -12.58
C PRO A 128 1.87 7.29 -13.12
N HIS A 129 1.14 7.46 -14.22
CA HIS A 129 0.65 6.34 -15.02
C HIS A 129 1.83 5.63 -15.69
N LEU A 130 2.06 4.38 -15.31
CA LEU A 130 3.23 3.60 -15.72
C LEU A 130 2.82 2.23 -16.22
N GLU A 131 3.64 1.64 -17.09
CA GLU A 131 3.54 0.21 -17.40
C GLU A 131 3.83 -0.61 -16.13
N GLU A 132 3.17 -1.75 -15.99
CA GLU A 132 3.09 -2.45 -14.71
C GLU A 132 4.46 -2.90 -14.17
N GLU A 133 5.37 -3.34 -15.05
CA GLU A 133 6.73 -3.74 -14.66
C GLU A 133 7.51 -2.56 -14.05
N VAL A 134 7.53 -1.42 -14.75
CA VAL A 134 8.17 -0.19 -14.28
C VAL A 134 7.51 0.32 -13.00
N LEU A 135 6.19 0.18 -12.90
CA LEU A 135 5.45 0.57 -11.70
C LEU A 135 5.86 -0.27 -10.49
N ARG A 136 5.99 -1.59 -10.65
CA ARG A 136 6.39 -2.50 -9.57
C ARG A 136 7.81 -2.18 -9.10
N GLU A 137 8.73 -1.91 -10.01
CA GLU A 137 10.10 -1.52 -9.68
C GLU A 137 10.13 -0.21 -8.88
N ARG A 138 9.54 0.86 -9.43
CA ARG A 138 9.56 2.19 -8.81
C ARG A 138 8.76 2.23 -7.51
N GLY A 139 7.60 1.59 -7.50
CA GLY A 139 6.74 1.50 -6.32
C GLY A 139 7.39 0.71 -5.19
N ARG A 140 8.13 -0.37 -5.50
CA ARG A 140 8.90 -1.11 -4.49
C ARG A 140 9.99 -0.26 -3.86
N TYR A 141 10.72 0.51 -4.67
CA TYR A 141 11.71 1.47 -4.15
C TYR A 141 11.06 2.48 -3.20
N LEU A 142 9.98 3.13 -3.63
CA LEU A 142 9.24 4.08 -2.78
C LEU A 142 8.71 3.41 -1.51
N PHE A 143 8.19 2.19 -1.59
CA PHE A 143 7.67 1.49 -0.42
C PHE A 143 8.78 1.22 0.61
N GLN A 144 9.97 0.83 0.15
CA GLN A 144 11.11 0.58 1.02
C GLN A 144 11.56 1.87 1.74
N GLU A 145 11.66 2.99 1.02
CA GLU A 145 12.01 4.27 1.66
C GLU A 145 10.91 4.76 2.59
N LEU A 146 9.64 4.53 2.25
CA LEU A 146 8.51 4.87 3.12
C LEU A 146 8.56 4.08 4.45
N VAL A 147 8.76 2.77 4.40
CA VAL A 147 8.86 1.93 5.61
C VAL A 147 10.08 2.34 6.45
N LYS A 148 11.19 2.64 5.80
CA LYS A 148 12.46 2.99 6.45
C LYS A 148 12.43 4.37 7.13
N ASN A 149 11.82 5.36 6.49
CA ASN A 149 11.86 6.76 6.95
C ASN A 149 10.54 7.23 7.58
N GLY A 150 9.45 6.48 7.39
CA GLY A 150 8.10 6.85 7.82
C GLY A 150 7.41 7.94 6.97
N ASN A 151 8.13 8.48 5.98
CA ASN A 151 7.71 9.50 5.02
C ASN A 151 8.49 9.33 3.70
N LEU A 152 8.16 10.15 2.69
CA LEU A 152 8.78 10.16 1.36
C LEU A 152 9.23 11.57 0.94
N ASP A 153 9.56 12.44 1.89
CA ASP A 153 9.82 13.86 1.64
C ASP A 153 10.97 14.08 0.64
N LYS A 154 11.97 13.20 0.65
CA LYS A 154 13.13 13.23 -0.25
C LYS A 154 12.78 12.78 -1.67
N GLU A 155 11.78 11.92 -1.81
CA GLU A 155 11.35 11.34 -3.07
C GLU A 155 10.30 12.20 -3.79
N LEU A 156 9.66 13.17 -3.11
CA LEU A 156 8.61 14.02 -3.71
C LEU A 156 9.07 14.82 -4.94
N SER A 157 10.37 15.13 -5.04
CA SER A 157 10.95 15.80 -6.21
C SER A 157 11.22 14.85 -7.39
N MET A 158 11.21 13.53 -7.18
CA MET A 158 11.48 12.53 -8.21
C MET A 158 10.25 12.35 -9.12
N LYS A 159 10.03 13.25 -10.08
CA LYS A 159 8.80 13.27 -10.91
C LYS A 159 8.57 12.04 -11.79
N HIS A 160 9.60 11.24 -12.03
CA HIS A 160 9.44 9.93 -12.68
C HIS A 160 8.90 8.84 -11.73
N TYR A 161 8.93 9.06 -10.42
CA TYR A 161 8.47 8.14 -9.37
C TYR A 161 7.18 8.62 -8.71
N VAL A 162 7.06 9.93 -8.47
CA VAL A 162 5.96 10.56 -7.72
C VAL A 162 5.27 11.61 -8.60
N GLU A 163 3.96 11.44 -8.81
CA GLU A 163 3.12 12.46 -9.44
C GLU A 163 2.44 13.33 -8.39
N TRP A 164 1.83 12.71 -7.37
CA TRP A 164 1.17 13.42 -6.27
C TRP A 164 1.77 13.01 -4.92
N PRO A 165 1.89 13.95 -3.95
CA PRO A 165 1.44 15.35 -3.99
C PRO A 165 2.24 16.22 -4.96
N ASP A 166 1.65 17.36 -5.34
CA ASP A 166 2.32 18.43 -6.06
C ASP A 166 1.85 19.83 -5.61
N SER A 167 2.27 20.88 -6.31
CA SER A 167 1.90 22.27 -5.98
C SER A 167 0.39 22.55 -6.03
N SER A 168 -0.37 21.72 -6.74
CA SER A 168 -1.80 21.86 -7.00
C SER A 168 -2.66 20.85 -6.25
N LEU A 169 -2.09 19.77 -5.72
CA LEU A 169 -2.83 18.65 -5.14
C LEU A 169 -2.18 18.15 -3.84
N VAL A 170 -2.96 18.11 -2.77
CA VAL A 170 -2.55 17.61 -1.44
C VAL A 170 -3.57 16.63 -0.89
N TYR A 171 -3.15 15.71 -0.03
CA TYR A 171 -4.04 14.74 0.60
C TYR A 171 -4.69 15.34 1.87
N ASP A 172 -6.02 15.38 1.92
CA ASP A 172 -6.79 15.78 3.09
C ASP A 172 -7.18 14.53 3.90
N ARG A 173 -6.49 14.33 5.03
CA ARG A 173 -6.72 13.22 5.97
C ARG A 173 -8.08 13.27 6.68
N LYS A 174 -8.78 14.41 6.70
CA LYS A 174 -10.10 14.52 7.34
C LYS A 174 -11.18 13.86 6.52
N ILE A 175 -11.07 13.96 5.20
CA ILE A 175 -12.02 13.37 4.25
C ILE A 175 -11.44 12.17 3.50
N ASN A 176 -10.14 11.90 3.67
CA ASN A 176 -9.36 10.86 3.01
C ASN A 176 -9.44 10.97 1.49
N GLU A 177 -9.11 12.15 0.95
CA GLU A 177 -9.12 12.46 -0.48
C GLU A 177 -8.00 13.42 -0.88
N TRP A 178 -7.58 13.33 -2.14
CA TRP A 178 -6.76 14.35 -2.77
C TRP A 178 -7.60 15.59 -3.10
N VAL A 179 -7.18 16.76 -2.63
CA VAL A 179 -7.88 18.04 -2.83
C VAL A 179 -6.98 19.07 -3.51
N SER A 180 -7.60 19.92 -4.32
CA SER A 180 -6.92 21.04 -4.96
C SER A 180 -6.44 22.05 -3.92
N THR A 181 -5.18 22.49 -4.00
CA THR A 181 -4.66 23.62 -3.22
C THR A 181 -5.16 24.97 -3.75
N ARG A 182 -5.59 25.01 -5.01
CA ARG A 182 -6.19 26.21 -5.61
C ARG A 182 -7.59 26.40 -5.04
N LYS A 183 -7.79 27.54 -4.39
CA LYS A 183 -9.13 28.01 -4.00
C LYS A 183 -9.83 28.52 -5.27
N TYR A 184 -11.02 27.99 -5.53
CA TYR A 184 -11.96 28.57 -6.50
C TYR A 184 -12.81 29.64 -5.82
#